data_AF-A0A086J3M1-F1
#
_entry.id   AF-A0A086J3M1-F1
#
_cell.length_a   1.000
_cell.length_b   1.000
_cell.length_c   1.000
_cell.angle_alpha   90.00
_cell.angle_beta   90.00
_cell.angle_gamma   90.00
#
_symmetry.space_group_name_H-M   'P 1'
#
loop_
_entity.id
_entity.type
_entity.pdbx_description
1 polymer ?
#
loop_
_entity_poly.entity_id
_entity_poly.type
_entity_poly.pdbx_seq_one_letter_code
_entity_poly.pdbx_strand_id
1 'polypeptide(L)'
;MHTFTSVLPHGIKNALIGYKEGDMPLLDELGINFDSIKKDSLRIVFVKSKGHEDTMDMVGPLLFIFLYGFILFLRGTVHIGYLYYLSTLSCMFIYTITVLMNNSRVSLMGIINALGYALIPVLAFATISRLLPGGKGFALLIGSLFSIWSTAVSTNEITRRFQIERKGALIGYPIFLVYTCFMMLSTM
;
A
#
# COMPACT_ATOMS: atom_id res chain seq x y z
N MET A 1 47.26 -22.84 -8.20
CA MET A 1 46.32 -23.19 -9.28
C MET A 1 45.50 -24.40 -8.83
N HIS A 2 44.35 -24.19 -8.18
CA HIS A 2 43.35 -25.23 -7.93
C HIS A 2 41.98 -24.53 -7.75
N THR A 3 41.15 -24.66 -8.78
CA THR A 3 39.75 -24.25 -8.86
C THR A 3 38.89 -25.18 -8.01
N PHE A 4 38.42 -24.72 -6.84
CA PHE A 4 37.40 -25.41 -6.05
C PHE A 4 36.00 -24.88 -6.40
N THR A 5 35.41 -25.45 -7.45
CA THR A 5 33.98 -25.42 -7.70
C THR A 5 33.29 -26.39 -6.72
N SER A 6 32.92 -25.92 -5.53
CA SER A 6 32.07 -26.72 -4.63
C SER A 6 30.60 -26.49 -4.99
N VAL A 7 30.10 -27.37 -5.84
CA VAL A 7 28.67 -27.57 -6.08
C VAL A 7 28.05 -27.94 -4.73
N LEU A 8 27.28 -27.02 -4.13
CA LEU A 8 26.54 -27.32 -2.90
C LEU A 8 25.60 -28.51 -3.20
N PRO A 9 25.59 -29.60 -2.42
CA PRO A 9 24.70 -30.73 -2.68
C PRO A 9 23.26 -30.21 -2.76
N HIS A 10 22.57 -30.43 -3.88
CA HIS A 10 21.21 -29.93 -4.12
C HIS A 10 20.26 -30.24 -2.95
N GLY A 11 20.47 -31.36 -2.25
CA GLY A 11 19.70 -31.75 -1.07
C GLY A 11 19.80 -30.79 0.13
N ILE A 12 20.94 -30.14 0.41
CA ILE A 12 21.07 -29.23 1.56
C ILE A 12 20.41 -27.89 1.25
N LYS A 13 20.57 -27.41 0.01
CA LYS A 13 19.86 -26.22 -0.47
C LYS A 13 18.35 -26.47 -0.38
N ASN A 14 17.85 -27.59 -0.91
CA ASN A 14 16.41 -27.89 -0.87
C ASN A 14 15.88 -28.11 0.56
N ALA A 15 16.67 -28.70 1.46
CA ALA A 15 16.29 -28.89 2.87
C ALA A 15 16.23 -27.58 3.67
N LEU A 16 17.10 -26.60 3.38
CA LEU A 16 17.09 -25.28 4.06
C LEU A 16 15.96 -24.37 3.57
N ILE A 17 15.51 -24.54 2.32
CA ILE A 17 14.41 -23.75 1.74
C ILE A 17 13.05 -24.46 1.89
N GLY A 18 13.01 -25.68 2.45
CA GLY A 18 11.79 -26.47 2.58
C GLY A 18 11.19 -26.92 1.24
N TYR A 19 11.99 -26.94 0.17
CA TYR A 19 11.51 -27.24 -1.18
C TYR A 19 11.56 -28.74 -1.46
N LYS A 20 10.40 -29.34 -1.77
CA LYS A 20 10.28 -30.73 -2.23
C LYS A 20 10.08 -30.76 -3.75
N GLU A 21 10.74 -31.70 -4.44
CA GLU A 21 10.56 -31.85 -5.88
C GLU A 21 9.11 -32.21 -6.22
N GLY A 22 8.40 -31.26 -6.86
CA GLY A 22 6.98 -31.39 -7.23
C GLY A 22 6.03 -30.44 -6.50
N ASP A 23 6.49 -29.73 -5.46
CA ASP A 23 5.66 -28.70 -4.80
C ASP A 23 5.68 -27.38 -5.58
N MET A 24 4.56 -26.66 -5.53
CA MET A 24 4.47 -25.31 -6.06
C MET A 24 5.37 -24.39 -5.21
N PRO A 25 5.91 -23.30 -5.78
CA PRO A 25 6.73 -22.37 -5.01
C PRO A 25 5.95 -21.82 -3.82
N LEU A 26 6.60 -21.71 -2.65
CA LEU A 26 6.01 -21.26 -1.38
C LEU A 26 5.21 -19.95 -1.49
N LEU A 27 5.57 -19.07 -2.42
CA LEU A 27 4.87 -17.82 -2.67
C LEU A 27 3.48 -18.05 -3.27
N ASP A 28 3.36 -18.97 -4.24
CA ASP A 28 2.07 -19.34 -4.81
C ASP A 28 1.26 -20.19 -3.82
N GLU A 29 1.93 -20.98 -2.97
CA GLU A 29 1.31 -21.76 -1.89
C GLU A 29 0.72 -20.86 -0.78
N LEU A 30 1.39 -19.74 -0.49
CA LEU A 30 0.92 -18.70 0.44
C LEU A 30 -0.04 -17.69 -0.22
N GLY A 31 -0.34 -17.86 -1.52
CA GLY A 31 -1.23 -16.98 -2.29
C GLY A 31 -0.66 -15.59 -2.59
N ILE A 32 0.66 -15.41 -2.54
CA ILE A 32 1.36 -14.13 -2.76
C ILE A 32 1.90 -14.07 -4.19
N ASN A 33 1.18 -13.38 -5.07
CA ASN A 33 1.65 -13.13 -6.44
C ASN A 33 2.22 -11.71 -6.59
N PHE A 34 3.55 -11.59 -6.65
CA PHE A 34 4.22 -10.29 -6.81
C PHE A 34 3.92 -9.58 -8.14
N ASP A 35 3.60 -10.33 -9.20
CA ASP A 35 3.16 -9.74 -10.47
C ASP A 35 1.76 -9.14 -10.35
N SER A 36 0.85 -9.79 -9.60
CA SER A 36 -0.47 -9.23 -9.28
C SER A 36 -0.36 -7.98 -8.41
N ILE A 37 0.48 -8.00 -7.36
CA ILE A 37 0.71 -6.82 -6.51
C ILE A 37 1.20 -5.64 -7.35
N LYS A 38 2.21 -5.84 -8.22
CA LYS A 38 2.71 -4.77 -9.10
C LYS A 38 1.65 -4.26 -10.06
N LYS A 39 0.86 -5.16 -10.67
CA LYS A 39 -0.21 -4.79 -11.61
C LYS A 39 -1.34 -4.04 -10.93
N ASP A 40 -1.73 -4.44 -9.74
CA ASP A 40 -2.77 -3.77 -8.95
C ASP A 40 -2.29 -2.42 -8.44
N SER A 41 -1.06 -2.34 -7.95
CA SER A 41 -0.37 -1.09 -7.66
C SER A 41 -0.36 -0.11 -8.83
N LEU A 42 0.08 -0.56 -10.02
CA LEU A 42 0.13 0.31 -11.20
C LEU A 42 -1.27 0.69 -11.68
N ARG A 43 -2.22 -0.25 -11.69
CA ARG A 43 -3.61 0.00 -12.11
C ARG A 43 -4.24 1.08 -11.26
N ILE A 44 -4.13 0.94 -9.95
CA ILE A 44 -4.74 1.83 -8.97
C ILE A 44 -4.14 3.24 -9.15
N VAL A 45 -2.81 3.35 -9.27
CA VAL A 45 -2.13 4.63 -9.49
C VAL A 45 -2.44 5.28 -10.85
N PHE A 46 -2.52 4.50 -11.93
CA PHE A 46 -2.71 5.01 -13.30
C PHE A 46 -4.18 5.00 -13.78
N VAL A 47 -5.14 4.61 -12.94
CA VAL A 47 -6.59 4.58 -13.24
C VAL A 47 -6.90 3.84 -14.57
N LYS A 48 -6.09 2.84 -14.94
CA LYS A 48 -6.26 2.09 -16.19
C LYS A 48 -6.96 0.77 -15.92
N SER A 49 -8.28 0.75 -16.11
CA SER A 49 -9.13 -0.41 -15.79
C SER A 49 -9.67 -1.09 -17.04
N LYS A 50 -9.07 -2.22 -17.44
CA LYS A 50 -9.79 -3.29 -18.14
C LYS A 50 -9.29 -4.65 -17.65
N GLY A 51 -10.16 -5.40 -16.96
CA GLY A 51 -10.15 -6.87 -16.91
C GLY A 51 -9.10 -7.58 -16.05
N HIS A 52 -8.97 -7.25 -14.75
CA HIS A 52 -8.31 -8.17 -13.79
C HIS A 52 -9.23 -8.31 -12.59
N GLU A 53 -9.36 -9.54 -12.10
CA GLU A 53 -9.98 -9.84 -10.82
C GLU A 53 -9.26 -9.07 -9.72
N ASP A 54 -10.01 -8.34 -8.90
CA ASP A 54 -9.45 -7.63 -7.76
C ASP A 54 -8.93 -8.68 -6.76
N THR A 55 -7.61 -8.91 -6.75
CA THR A 55 -7.00 -9.83 -5.79
C THR A 55 -7.04 -9.18 -4.40
N MET A 56 -7.69 -9.87 -3.45
CA MET A 56 -7.88 -9.38 -2.09
C MET A 56 -6.67 -9.75 -1.22
N ASP A 57 -5.52 -9.18 -1.55
CA ASP A 57 -4.25 -9.52 -0.90
C ASP A 57 -3.96 -8.58 0.28
N MET A 58 -3.77 -9.13 1.49
CA MET A 58 -3.31 -8.32 2.66
C MET A 58 -1.84 -7.92 2.53
N VAL A 59 -1.07 -8.68 1.76
CA VAL A 59 0.38 -8.54 1.69
C VAL A 59 0.80 -7.23 1.04
N GLY A 60 0.11 -6.78 -0.03
CA GLY A 60 0.42 -5.52 -0.69
C GLY A 60 0.32 -4.31 0.25
N PRO A 61 -0.85 -4.02 0.83
CA PRO A 61 -1.03 -2.96 1.82
C PRO A 61 -0.04 -3.03 2.99
N LEU A 62 0.21 -4.23 3.53
CA LEU A 62 1.14 -4.45 4.63
C LEU A 62 2.59 -4.09 4.23
N LEU A 63 2.99 -4.49 3.03
CA LEU A 63 4.32 -4.17 2.49
C LEU A 63 4.49 -2.66 2.29
N PHE A 64 3.47 -1.96 1.78
CA PHE A 64 3.54 -0.51 1.59
C PHE A 64 3.65 0.26 2.91
N ILE A 65 2.88 -0.13 3.94
CA ILE A 65 3.00 0.54 5.24
C ILE A 65 4.34 0.25 5.92
N PHE A 66 4.87 -0.97 5.76
CA PHE A 66 6.19 -1.34 6.24
C PHE A 66 7.28 -0.53 5.53
N LEU A 67 7.22 -0.43 4.21
CA LEU A 67 8.17 0.36 3.41
C LEU A 67 8.12 1.84 3.79
N TYR A 68 6.92 2.38 4.02
CA TYR A 68 6.76 3.75 4.48
C TYR A 68 7.42 3.94 5.86
N GLY A 69 7.17 3.05 6.81
CA GLY A 69 7.84 3.06 8.11
C GLY A 69 9.36 2.95 8.01
N PHE A 70 9.87 2.13 7.09
CA PHE A 70 11.30 2.00 6.83
C PHE A 70 11.91 3.29 6.27
N ILE A 71 11.22 3.99 5.35
CA ILE A 71 11.66 5.30 4.85
C ILE A 71 11.72 6.32 5.99
N LEU A 72 10.72 6.35 6.88
CA LEU A 72 10.71 7.24 8.04
C LEU A 72 11.84 6.90 9.02
N PHE A 73 12.11 5.61 9.22
CA PHE A 73 13.23 5.14 10.03
C PHE A 73 14.58 5.66 9.50
N LEU A 74 14.82 5.57 8.18
CA LEU A 74 16.04 6.10 7.54
C LEU A 74 16.17 7.62 7.64
N ARG A 75 15.07 8.33 7.92
CA ARG A 75 15.06 9.78 8.14
C ARG A 75 15.34 10.17 9.58
N GLY A 76 15.43 9.21 10.49
CA GLY A 76 15.73 9.44 11.91
C GLY A 76 14.53 9.85 12.76
N THR A 77 13.33 9.98 12.17
CA THR A 77 12.09 10.29 12.88
C THR A 77 11.28 9.01 13.08
N VAL A 78 11.65 8.25 14.12
CA VAL A 78 11.02 6.94 14.38
C VAL A 78 9.72 7.14 15.14
N HIS A 79 8.61 7.10 14.40
CA HIS A 79 7.26 7.28 14.93
C HIS A 79 6.37 6.07 14.61
N ILE A 80 6.91 4.85 14.82
CA ILE A 80 6.25 3.58 14.46
C ILE A 80 4.90 3.44 15.19
N GLY A 81 4.80 3.88 16.45
CA GLY A 81 3.54 3.88 17.20
C GLY A 81 2.47 4.79 16.58
N TYR A 82 2.85 6.00 16.16
CA TYR A 82 1.93 6.91 15.46
C TYR A 82 1.49 6.35 14.11
N LEU A 83 2.41 5.72 13.38
CA LEU A 83 2.10 5.06 12.11
C LEU A 83 1.05 3.96 12.30
N TYR A 84 1.26 3.10 13.29
CA TYR A 84 0.34 1.99 13.60
C TYR A 84 -1.05 2.50 14.00
N TYR A 85 -1.13 3.49 14.90
CA TYR A 85 -2.39 4.06 15.33
C TYR A 85 -3.12 4.76 14.18
N LEU A 86 -2.39 5.56 13.39
CA LEU A 86 -2.97 6.26 12.25
C LEU A 86 -3.51 5.27 11.21
N SER A 87 -2.78 4.21 10.86
CA SER A 87 -3.23 3.20 9.89
C SER A 87 -4.46 2.44 10.36
N THR A 88 -4.47 1.95 11.60
CA THR A 88 -5.58 1.17 12.14
C THR A 88 -6.83 2.03 12.34
N LEU A 89 -6.68 3.22 12.93
CA LEU A 89 -7.79 4.15 13.13
C LEU A 89 -8.38 4.62 11.79
N SER A 90 -7.53 4.90 10.79
CA SER A 90 -8.00 5.32 9.46
C SER A 90 -8.83 4.24 8.77
N CYS A 91 -8.38 2.97 8.83
CA CYS A 91 -9.13 1.87 8.24
C CYS A 91 -10.49 1.70 8.93
N MET A 92 -10.53 1.74 10.27
CA MET A 92 -11.78 1.63 11.04
C MET A 92 -12.73 2.80 10.77
N PHE A 93 -12.20 4.01 10.68
CA PHE A 93 -12.97 5.22 10.42
C PHE A 93 -13.61 5.19 9.03
N ILE A 94 -12.81 4.90 7.98
CA ILE A 94 -13.33 4.82 6.61
C ILE A 94 -14.29 3.64 6.44
N TYR A 95 -14.01 2.49 7.07
CA TYR A 95 -14.94 1.35 7.07
C TYR A 95 -16.30 1.75 7.66
N THR A 96 -16.31 2.39 8.83
CA THR A 96 -17.54 2.81 9.51
C THR A 96 -18.34 3.79 8.66
N ILE A 97 -17.68 4.81 8.09
CA ILE A 97 -18.33 5.78 7.19
C ILE A 97 -18.91 5.09 5.96
N THR A 98 -18.16 4.15 5.36
CA THR A 98 -18.61 3.46 4.14
C THR A 98 -19.80 2.54 4.42
N VAL A 99 -19.81 1.84 5.56
CA VAL A 99 -20.95 1.03 6.03
C VAL A 99 -22.17 1.89 6.30
N LEU A 100 -22.01 3.06 6.94
CA LEU A 100 -23.12 3.98 7.19
C LEU A 100 -23.70 4.55 5.89
N MET A 101 -22.85 4.78 4.89
CA MET A 101 -23.27 5.36 3.61
C MET A 101 -23.92 4.35 2.68
N ASN A 102 -23.54 3.08 2.78
CA ASN A 102 -24.01 2.02 1.90
C ASN A 102 -24.45 0.82 2.75
N ASN A 103 -25.75 0.54 2.78
CA ASN A 103 -26.33 -0.65 3.43
C ASN A 103 -25.94 -1.99 2.74
N SER A 104 -25.01 -1.95 1.78
CA SER A 104 -24.44 -3.13 1.14
C SER A 104 -23.35 -3.77 2.02
N ARG A 105 -22.99 -5.01 1.69
CA ARG A 105 -21.92 -5.76 2.38
C ARG A 105 -20.54 -5.16 2.08
N VAL A 106 -20.16 -4.11 2.81
CA VAL A 106 -18.80 -3.54 2.75
C VAL A 106 -17.84 -4.49 3.46
N SER A 107 -16.79 -4.92 2.76
CA SER A 107 -15.74 -5.76 3.33
C SER A 107 -14.62 -4.89 3.90
N LEU A 108 -14.23 -5.15 5.16
CA LEU A 108 -13.11 -4.45 5.81
C LEU A 108 -11.81 -4.65 5.03
N MET A 109 -11.61 -5.87 4.52
CA MET A 109 -10.48 -6.22 3.66
C MET A 109 -10.43 -5.39 2.37
N GLY A 110 -11.58 -5.13 1.75
CA GLY A 110 -11.67 -4.29 0.56
C GLY A 110 -11.23 -2.85 0.82
N ILE A 111 -11.55 -2.32 2.00
CA ILE A 111 -11.12 -0.99 2.47
C ILE A 111 -9.62 -0.96 2.74
N ILE A 112 -9.07 -1.96 3.44
CA ILE A 112 -7.61 -2.07 3.69
C ILE A 112 -6.85 -2.05 2.37
N ASN A 113 -7.30 -2.82 1.38
CA ASN A 113 -6.65 -2.86 0.07
C ASN A 113 -6.75 -1.52 -0.65
N ALA A 114 -7.95 -0.94 -0.75
CA ALA A 114 -8.12 0.34 -1.43
C ALA A 114 -7.26 1.45 -0.79
N LEU A 115 -7.19 1.51 0.54
CA LEU A 115 -6.37 2.50 1.24
C LEU A 115 -4.88 2.23 1.10
N GLY A 116 -4.48 0.97 1.25
CA GLY A 116 -3.07 0.56 1.28
C GLY A 116 -2.40 0.65 -0.10
N TYR A 117 -3.06 0.20 -1.17
CA TYR A 117 -2.52 0.32 -2.51
C TYR A 117 -2.41 1.77 -2.98
N ALA A 118 -3.32 2.63 -2.54
CA ALA A 118 -3.24 4.05 -2.81
C ALA A 118 -2.12 4.78 -2.04
N LEU A 119 -1.36 4.12 -1.14
CA LEU A 119 -0.19 4.74 -0.48
C LEU A 119 1.01 4.95 -1.41
N ILE A 120 1.01 4.42 -2.64
CA ILE A 120 2.17 4.51 -3.54
C ILE A 120 2.60 5.95 -3.86
N PRO A 121 1.70 6.90 -4.19
CA PRO A 121 2.08 8.30 -4.39
C PRO A 121 2.67 8.91 -3.11
N VAL A 122 2.16 8.54 -1.93
CA VAL A 122 2.65 8.99 -0.63
C VAL A 122 4.07 8.46 -0.38
N LEU A 123 4.33 7.20 -0.69
CA LEU A 123 5.67 6.58 -0.62
C LEU A 123 6.68 7.26 -1.56
N ALA A 124 6.27 7.54 -2.79
CA ALA A 124 7.10 8.23 -3.77
C ALA A 124 7.49 9.62 -3.24
N PHE A 125 6.52 10.38 -2.75
CA PHE A 125 6.80 11.65 -2.12
C PHE A 125 7.69 11.52 -0.88
N ALA A 126 7.44 10.56 0.02
CA ALA A 126 8.25 10.38 1.22
C ALA A 126 9.73 10.15 0.90
N THR A 127 10.01 9.44 -0.20
CA THR A 127 11.37 9.21 -0.69
C THR A 127 11.99 10.46 -1.31
N ILE A 128 11.24 11.18 -2.16
CA ILE A 128 11.72 12.36 -2.90
C ILE A 128 11.81 13.61 -1.99
N SER A 129 11.02 13.67 -0.92
CA SER A 129 10.91 14.83 -0.03
C SER A 129 12.25 15.33 0.53
N ARG A 130 13.21 14.42 0.71
CA ARG A 130 14.58 14.76 1.17
C ARG A 130 15.42 15.48 0.12
N LEU A 131 15.14 15.26 -1.16
CA LEU A 131 15.89 15.81 -2.28
C LEU A 131 15.34 17.14 -2.79
N LEU A 132 14.14 17.54 -2.35
CA LEU A 132 13.48 18.75 -2.82
C LEU A 132 14.19 20.01 -2.26
N PRO A 133 14.71 20.88 -3.13
CA PRO A 133 15.21 22.20 -2.72
C PRO A 133 14.00 23.09 -2.41
N GLY A 134 13.65 23.18 -1.14
CA GLY A 134 12.57 24.03 -0.65
C GLY A 134 12.33 23.79 0.83
N GLY A 135 12.06 24.86 1.58
CA GLY A 135 11.78 24.73 3.02
C GLY A 135 10.57 23.83 3.31
N LYS A 136 10.31 23.56 4.59
CA LYS A 136 9.23 22.66 5.06
C LYS A 136 7.86 22.97 4.42
N GLY A 137 7.54 24.25 4.19
CA GLY A 137 6.29 24.66 3.54
C GLY A 137 6.15 24.20 2.08
N PHE A 138 7.25 24.20 1.31
CA PHE A 138 7.22 23.76 -0.09
C PHE A 138 6.99 22.25 -0.20
N ALA A 139 7.65 21.47 0.68
CA ALA A 139 7.40 20.04 0.79
C ALA A 139 5.93 19.76 1.15
N LEU A 140 5.33 20.53 2.05
CA LEU A 140 3.91 20.37 2.43
C LEU A 140 2.95 20.66 1.27
N LEU A 141 3.22 21.67 0.44
CA LEU A 141 2.41 21.97 -0.74
C LEU A 141 2.46 20.83 -1.77
N ILE A 142 3.65 20.35 -2.11
CA ILE A 142 3.81 19.20 -3.01
C ILE A 142 3.14 17.96 -2.39
N GLY A 143 3.31 17.75 -1.09
CA GLY A 143 2.69 16.65 -0.38
C GLY A 143 1.16 16.68 -0.45
N SER A 144 0.57 17.87 -0.41
CA SER A 144 -0.87 18.04 -0.54
C SER A 144 -1.37 17.63 -1.94
N LEU A 145 -0.62 17.94 -3.00
CA LEU A 145 -0.95 17.50 -4.37
C LEU A 145 -0.89 15.98 -4.51
N PHE A 146 0.14 15.34 -3.93
CA PHE A 146 0.24 13.87 -3.92
C PHE A 146 -0.87 13.21 -3.07
N SER A 147 -1.28 13.86 -1.98
CA SER A 147 -2.42 13.42 -1.15
C SER A 147 -3.73 13.47 -1.96
N ILE A 148 -3.96 14.51 -2.76
CA ILE A 148 -5.13 14.58 -3.66
C ILE A 148 -5.11 13.44 -4.68
N TRP A 149 -3.95 13.14 -5.28
CA TRP A 149 -3.80 12.02 -6.21
C TRP A 149 -4.16 10.69 -5.53
N SER A 150 -3.55 10.42 -4.37
CA SER A 150 -3.82 9.22 -3.56
C SER A 150 -5.30 9.11 -3.19
N THR A 151 -5.93 10.23 -2.84
CA THR A 151 -7.35 10.29 -2.50
C THR A 151 -8.24 9.94 -3.69
N ALA A 152 -7.98 10.54 -4.86
CA ALA A 152 -8.75 10.27 -6.06
C ALA A 152 -8.67 8.78 -6.44
N VAL A 153 -7.47 8.22 -6.34
CA VAL A 153 -7.19 6.80 -6.60
C VAL A 153 -7.96 5.88 -5.64
N SER A 154 -7.85 6.11 -4.33
CA SER A 154 -8.53 5.30 -3.30
C SER A 154 -10.06 5.42 -3.39
N THR A 155 -10.56 6.64 -3.62
CA THR A 155 -12.00 6.92 -3.76
C THR A 155 -12.59 6.21 -4.97
N ASN A 156 -11.88 6.21 -6.10
CA ASN A 156 -12.31 5.50 -7.31
C ASN A 156 -12.37 3.99 -7.07
N GLU A 157 -11.38 3.43 -6.37
CA GLU A 157 -11.35 1.99 -6.08
C GLU A 157 -12.49 1.57 -5.14
N ILE A 158 -12.74 2.32 -4.06
CA ILE A 158 -13.86 2.06 -3.13
C ILE A 158 -15.20 2.20 -3.86
N THR A 159 -15.34 3.23 -4.70
CA THR A 159 -16.57 3.47 -5.47
C THR A 159 -16.83 2.34 -6.46
N ARG A 160 -15.79 1.86 -7.15
CA ARG A 160 -15.89 0.73 -8.09
C ARG A 160 -16.24 -0.57 -7.38
N ARG A 161 -15.57 -0.87 -6.25
CA ARG A 161 -15.74 -2.13 -5.50
C ARG A 161 -17.12 -2.26 -4.86
N PHE A 162 -17.64 -1.18 -4.28
CA PHE A 162 -18.89 -1.20 -3.52
C PHE A 162 -20.07 -0.60 -4.29
N GLN A 163 -19.91 -0.31 -5.59
CA GLN A 163 -20.92 0.28 -6.48
C GLN A 163 -21.63 1.49 -5.88
N ILE A 164 -20.86 2.39 -5.24
CA ILE A 164 -21.41 3.58 -4.58
C ILE A 164 -21.62 4.67 -5.64
N GLU A 165 -22.67 4.56 -6.44
CA GLU A 165 -22.95 5.53 -7.49
C GLU A 165 -23.25 6.92 -6.90
N ARG A 166 -22.65 7.97 -7.50
CA ARG A 166 -22.82 9.41 -7.20
C ARG A 166 -22.36 9.95 -5.83
N LYS A 167 -21.98 9.11 -4.84
CA LYS A 167 -21.55 9.60 -3.51
C LYS A 167 -20.04 9.51 -3.22
N GLY A 168 -19.22 9.14 -4.21
CA GLY A 168 -17.77 8.98 -4.03
C GLY A 168 -17.06 10.22 -3.46
N ALA A 169 -17.49 11.44 -3.85
CA ALA A 169 -16.93 12.69 -3.32
C ALA A 169 -17.08 12.84 -1.80
N LEU A 170 -18.13 12.25 -1.20
CA LEU A 170 -18.38 12.32 0.24
C LEU A 170 -17.40 11.45 1.03
N ILE A 171 -16.99 10.30 0.47
CA ILE A 171 -15.96 9.43 1.04
C ILE A 171 -14.55 10.00 0.78
N GLY A 172 -14.38 10.75 -0.31
CA GLY A 172 -13.09 11.37 -0.64
C GLY A 172 -12.58 12.36 0.43
N TYR A 173 -13.48 13.09 1.11
CA TYR A 173 -13.08 14.03 2.16
C TYR A 173 -12.33 13.39 3.33
N PRO A 174 -12.90 12.37 4.03
CA PRO A 174 -12.18 11.72 5.12
C PRO A 174 -10.92 10.97 4.63
N ILE A 175 -10.92 10.43 3.41
CA ILE A 175 -9.73 9.80 2.81
C ILE A 175 -8.61 10.82 2.60
N PHE A 176 -8.93 12.02 2.10
CA PHE A 176 -7.96 13.09 1.92
C PHE A 176 -7.32 13.52 3.24
N LEU A 177 -8.11 13.61 4.30
CA LEU A 177 -7.62 13.94 5.63
C LEU A 177 -6.61 12.88 6.10
N VAL A 178 -6.96 11.60 5.96
CA VAL A 178 -6.08 10.46 6.29
C VAL A 178 -4.75 10.56 5.55
N TYR A 179 -4.75 10.69 4.22
CA TYR A 179 -3.49 10.77 3.46
C TYR A 179 -2.69 12.01 3.81
N THR A 180 -3.35 13.14 4.07
CA THR A 180 -2.67 14.36 4.51
C THR A 180 -1.96 14.16 5.85
N CYS A 181 -2.55 13.43 6.79
CA CYS A 181 -1.88 13.06 8.04
C CYS A 181 -0.63 12.20 7.80
N PHE A 182 -0.68 11.21 6.89
CA PHE A 182 0.52 10.46 6.49
C PHE A 182 1.58 11.38 5.86
N MET A 183 1.18 12.38 5.07
CA MET A 183 2.14 13.32 4.49
C MET A 183 2.77 14.22 5.56
N MET A 184 1.98 14.70 6.52
CA MET A 184 2.49 15.48 7.65
C MET A 184 3.49 14.67 8.47
N LEU A 185 3.17 13.42 8.81
CA LEU A 185 4.07 12.52 9.53
C LEU A 185 5.38 12.31 8.78
N SER A 186 5.33 12.25 7.45
CA SER A 186 6.53 12.21 6.62
C SER A 186 7.30 13.52 6.75
N THR A 187 6.69 14.70 6.75
CA THR A 187 7.42 15.98 6.75
C THR A 187 7.96 16.46 8.11
N MET A 188 7.55 15.82 9.22
CA MET A 188 8.04 16.10 10.57
C MET A 188 9.48 15.64 10.77
#